data_AF-A0A936ZEZ0-F1
#
_entry.id   AF-A0A936ZEZ0-F1
#
_cell.length_a   1.000
_cell.length_b   1.000
_cell.length_c   1.000
_cell.angle_alpha   90.00
_cell.angle_beta   90.00
_cell.angle_gamma   90.00
#
_symmetry.space_group_name_H-M   'P 1'
#
loop_
_entity.id
_entity.type
_entity.pdbx_description
1 polymer ?
#
loop_
_entity_poly.entity_id
_entity_poly.type
_entity_poly.pdbx_seq_one_letter_code
_entity_poly.pdbx_strand_id
1 'polypeptide(L)'
;MKSTTIMLPGARVAQLRALAEADGTTISEVIDRLINAEIAAGRLPDRLPGFDVVPTAGRVFLSMQTFTFPAMSPAQARKIADILDEFGTDKEGGKKATFGKGDDEISFKIARKGRGIIIAGDDVQTGRTMKATVTPGMARDLARIIRTEATKAAKHR
;
A
#
# COMPACT_ATOMS: atom_id res chain seq x y z
N MET A 1 -3.57 7.98 -10.58
CA MET A 1 -4.16 6.62 -10.61
C MET A 1 -4.54 6.32 -12.04
N LYS A 2 -3.98 5.27 -12.65
CA LYS A 2 -4.54 4.77 -13.91
C LYS A 2 -5.80 4.00 -13.51
N SER A 3 -6.93 4.70 -13.44
CA SER A 3 -8.21 4.07 -13.14
C SER A 3 -8.63 3.25 -14.35
N THR A 4 -8.92 1.97 -14.14
CA THR A 4 -9.55 1.14 -15.16
C THR A 4 -11.04 1.10 -14.88
N THR A 5 -11.85 1.30 -15.91
CA THR A 5 -13.31 1.22 -15.79
C THR A 5 -13.74 -0.24 -15.80
N ILE A 6 -14.46 -0.66 -14.77
CA ILE A 6 -15.18 -1.93 -14.75
C ILE A 6 -16.64 -1.63 -15.07
N MET A 7 -17.17 -2.25 -16.14
CA MET A 7 -18.57 -2.09 -16.53
C MET A 7 -19.43 -3.06 -15.72
N LEU A 8 -20.49 -2.54 -15.09
CA LEU A 8 -21.47 -3.32 -14.33
C LEU A 8 -22.88 -2.98 -14.81
N PRO A 9 -23.83 -3.95 -14.81
CA PRO A 9 -25.24 -3.66 -15.03
C PRO A 9 -25.75 -2.61 -14.02
N GLY A 10 -26.57 -1.67 -14.48
CA GLY A 10 -27.07 -0.57 -13.63
C GLY A 10 -27.74 -1.04 -12.34
N ALA A 11 -28.49 -2.15 -12.40
CA ALA A 11 -29.10 -2.77 -11.22
C ALA A 11 -28.07 -3.18 -10.16
N ARG A 12 -26.90 -3.70 -10.55
CA ARG A 12 -25.82 -4.07 -9.63
C ARG A 12 -25.13 -2.85 -9.03
N VAL A 13 -24.98 -1.78 -9.82
CA VAL A 13 -24.47 -0.49 -9.31
C VAL A 13 -25.42 0.08 -8.25
N ALA A 14 -26.74 0.01 -8.47
CA ALA A 14 -27.73 0.46 -7.50
C ALA A 14 -27.66 -0.34 -6.18
N GLN A 15 -27.48 -1.67 -6.27
CA GLN A 15 -27.28 -2.51 -5.07
C GLN A 15 -26.00 -2.16 -4.31
N LEU A 16 -24.88 -1.93 -5.00
CA LEU A 16 -23.63 -1.50 -4.37
C LEU A 16 -23.77 -0.13 -3.70
N ARG A 17 -24.53 0.79 -4.29
CA ARG A 17 -24.84 2.09 -3.67
C ARG A 17 -25.67 1.92 -2.40
N ALA A 18 -26.75 1.16 -2.45
CA ALA A 18 -27.59 0.91 -1.28
C ALA A 18 -26.81 0.25 -0.14
N LEU A 19 -25.93 -0.69 -0.46
CA LEU A 19 -25.03 -1.31 0.53
C LEU A 19 -24.05 -0.29 1.12
N ALA A 20 -23.42 0.53 0.28
CA ALA A 20 -22.50 1.57 0.72
C ALA A 20 -23.20 2.59 1.64
N GLU A 21 -24.42 3.00 1.30
CA GLU A 21 -25.25 3.91 2.09
C GLU A 21 -25.64 3.31 3.44
N ALA A 22 -26.08 2.05 3.47
CA ALA A 22 -26.41 1.34 4.70
C ALA A 22 -25.21 1.23 5.65
N ASP A 23 -24.01 1.08 5.10
CA ASP A 23 -22.74 0.96 5.83
C ASP A 23 -22.06 2.31 6.14
N GLY A 24 -22.64 3.45 5.70
CA GLY A 24 -22.03 4.78 5.85
C GLY A 24 -20.67 4.91 5.16
N THR A 25 -20.45 4.18 4.05
CA THR A 25 -19.16 4.02 3.37
C THR A 25 -19.29 4.29 1.87
N THR A 26 -18.22 4.11 1.10
CA THR A 26 -18.22 4.26 -0.37
C THR A 26 -18.26 2.91 -1.08
N ILE A 27 -18.68 2.88 -2.35
CA ILE A 27 -18.63 1.64 -3.17
C ILE A 27 -17.20 1.06 -3.20
N SER A 28 -16.17 1.92 -3.29
CA SER A 28 -14.77 1.49 -3.24
C SER A 28 -14.44 0.77 -1.93
N GLU A 29 -14.93 1.26 -0.79
CA GLU A 29 -14.71 0.62 0.51
C GLU A 29 -15.50 -0.68 0.65
N VAL A 30 -16.70 -0.77 0.07
CA VAL A 30 -17.44 -2.04 -0.04
C VAL A 30 -16.61 -3.08 -0.80
N ILE A 31 -16.02 -2.68 -1.93
CA ILE A 31 -15.14 -3.56 -2.72
C ILE A 31 -13.89 -3.94 -1.94
N ASP A 32 -13.23 -2.99 -1.26
CA ASP A 32 -12.04 -3.23 -0.44
C ASP A 32 -12.34 -4.23 0.70
N ARG A 33 -13.50 -4.12 1.36
CA ARG A 33 -13.95 -5.06 2.40
C ARG A 33 -14.20 -6.46 1.84
N LEU A 34 -14.85 -6.55 0.68
CA LEU A 34 -15.09 -7.83 0.01
C LEU A 34 -13.76 -8.53 -0.29
N ILE A 35 -12.83 -7.85 -0.98
CA ILE A 35 -11.51 -8.41 -1.32
C ILE A 35 -10.79 -8.90 -0.05
N ASN A 36 -10.83 -8.12 1.02
CA ASN A 36 -10.21 -8.51 2.29
C ASN A 36 -10.87 -9.73 2.95
N ALA A 37 -12.19 -9.86 2.88
CA ALA A 37 -12.89 -11.05 3.33
C ALA A 37 -12.48 -12.30 2.52
N GLU A 38 -12.30 -12.15 1.21
CA GLU A 38 -11.84 -13.23 0.33
C GLU A 38 -10.38 -13.65 0.61
N ILE A 39 -9.51 -12.69 0.94
CA ILE A 39 -8.13 -12.95 1.39
C ILE A 39 -8.14 -13.70 2.72
N ALA A 40 -8.94 -13.23 3.70
CA ALA A 40 -9.06 -13.86 5.01
C ALA A 40 -9.62 -15.29 4.91
N ALA A 41 -10.51 -15.54 3.95
CA ALA A 41 -11.04 -16.88 3.64
C ALA A 41 -10.05 -17.78 2.87
N GLY A 42 -8.85 -17.28 2.52
CA GLY A 42 -7.85 -18.01 1.75
C GLY A 42 -8.22 -18.24 0.28
N ARG A 43 -9.27 -17.57 -0.23
CA ARG A 43 -9.69 -17.67 -1.64
C ARG A 43 -8.88 -16.76 -2.56
N LEU A 44 -8.35 -15.67 -2.01
CA LEU A 44 -7.39 -14.80 -2.69
C LEU A 44 -6.04 -14.83 -1.97
N PRO A 45 -4.92 -14.81 -2.72
CA PRO A 45 -3.61 -14.65 -2.10
C PRO A 45 -3.48 -13.26 -1.48
N ASP A 46 -2.79 -13.18 -0.35
CA ASP A 46 -2.48 -11.92 0.30
C ASP A 46 -1.38 -11.14 -0.44
N ARG A 47 -1.75 -10.54 -1.55
CA ARG A 47 -0.86 -9.75 -2.43
C ARG A 47 -1.62 -8.56 -2.99
N LEU A 48 -0.90 -7.46 -3.20
CA LEU A 48 -1.45 -6.25 -3.80
C LEU A 48 -0.79 -5.99 -5.16
N PRO A 49 -1.46 -6.26 -6.29
CA PRO A 49 -0.88 -6.06 -7.62
C PRO A 49 -0.30 -4.65 -7.81
N GLY A 50 0.93 -4.60 -8.36
CA GLY A 50 1.69 -3.36 -8.52
C GLY A 50 2.59 -2.99 -7.33
N PHE A 51 2.50 -3.75 -6.23
CA PHE A 51 3.38 -3.67 -5.07
C PHE A 51 3.92 -5.07 -4.74
N ASP A 52 5.23 -5.23 -4.82
CA ASP A 52 5.90 -6.48 -4.46
C ASP A 52 6.68 -6.27 -3.16
N VAL A 53 6.40 -7.12 -2.18
CA VAL A 53 7.13 -7.13 -0.91
C VAL A 53 7.75 -8.50 -0.73
N VAL A 54 9.08 -8.56 -0.65
CA VAL A 54 9.82 -9.82 -0.64
C VAL A 54 10.82 -9.84 0.52
N PRO A 55 10.82 -10.86 1.38
CA PRO A 55 11.84 -11.07 2.39
C PRO A 55 13.01 -11.87 1.79
N THR A 56 14.22 -11.34 1.90
CA THR A 56 15.44 -11.99 1.42
C THR A 56 16.59 -11.72 2.38
N ALA A 57 17.27 -12.78 2.83
CA ALA A 57 18.49 -12.71 3.66
C ALA A 57 18.40 -11.71 4.84
N GLY A 58 17.35 -11.82 5.66
CA GLY A 58 17.16 -10.95 6.82
C GLY A 58 16.70 -9.53 6.50
N ARG A 59 16.40 -9.21 5.24
CA ARG A 59 15.95 -7.90 4.76
C ARG A 59 14.60 -7.98 4.06
N VAL A 60 13.95 -6.84 3.92
CA VAL A 60 12.69 -6.67 3.20
C VAL A 60 12.92 -5.76 1.99
N PHE A 61 12.55 -6.25 0.82
CA PHE A 61 12.54 -5.49 -0.42
C PHE A 61 11.10 -5.07 -0.72
N LEU A 62 10.91 -3.78 -1.00
CA LEU A 62 9.63 -3.23 -1.45
C LEU A 62 9.84 -2.68 -2.86
N SER A 63 9.04 -3.15 -3.80
CA SER A 63 8.98 -2.64 -5.16
C SER A 63 7.59 -2.08 -5.44
N MET A 64 7.57 -0.96 -6.14
CA MET A 64 6.37 -0.29 -6.61
C MET A 64 6.52 -0.10 -8.12
N GLN A 65 5.73 -0.86 -8.89
CA GLN A 65 5.87 -0.92 -10.35
C GLN A 65 7.32 -1.26 -10.78
N THR A 66 8.00 -0.32 -11.44
CA THR A 66 9.39 -0.48 -11.93
C THR A 66 10.42 0.24 -11.05
N PHE A 67 10.05 0.54 -9.81
CA PHE A 67 10.90 1.20 -8.81
C PHE A 67 11.06 0.30 -7.58
N THR A 68 12.30 -0.03 -7.23
CA THR A 68 12.60 -0.84 -6.05
C THR A 68 13.29 0.03 -5.01
N PHE A 69 12.74 0.05 -3.80
CA PHE A 69 13.35 0.74 -2.66
C PHE A 69 14.58 -0.01 -2.15
N PRO A 70 15.51 0.68 -1.46
CA PRO A 70 16.64 0.00 -0.82
C PRO A 70 16.18 -1.09 0.13
N ALA A 71 16.97 -2.15 0.25
CA ALA A 71 16.69 -3.23 1.18
C ALA A 71 16.57 -2.70 2.61
N MET A 72 15.46 -2.99 3.26
CA MET A 72 15.15 -2.51 4.61
C MET A 72 15.41 -3.58 5.65
N SER A 73 15.82 -3.17 6.85
CA SER A 73 15.72 -4.04 8.01
C SER A 73 14.23 -4.32 8.34
N PRO A 74 13.91 -5.46 8.98
CA PRO A 74 12.55 -5.74 9.46
C PRO A 74 11.96 -4.63 10.33
N ALA A 75 12.79 -3.96 11.14
CA ALA A 75 12.36 -2.84 11.97
C ALA A 75 11.97 -1.61 11.15
N GLN A 76 12.73 -1.28 10.09
CA GLN A 76 12.38 -0.20 9.17
C GLN A 76 11.10 -0.51 8.39
N ALA A 77 10.96 -1.74 7.90
CA ALA A 77 9.76 -2.19 7.21
C ALA A 77 8.51 -2.05 8.10
N ARG A 78 8.59 -2.45 9.38
CA ARG A 78 7.49 -2.25 10.36
C ARG A 78 7.15 -0.77 10.55
N LYS A 79 8.14 0.11 10.67
CA LYS A 79 7.90 1.57 10.76
C LYS A 79 7.15 2.10 9.52
N ILE A 80 7.48 1.63 8.31
CA ILE A 80 6.72 2.00 7.11
C ILE A 80 5.29 1.51 7.20
N ALA A 81 5.07 0.25 7.60
CA ALA A 81 3.74 -0.31 7.77
C ALA A 81 2.90 0.49 8.76
N ASP A 82 3.48 0.91 9.89
CA ASP A 82 2.80 1.72 10.88
C ASP A 82 2.41 3.10 10.31
N ILE A 83 3.28 3.73 9.51
CA ILE A 83 2.94 4.97 8.81
C ILE A 83 1.80 4.74 7.81
N LEU A 84 1.83 3.65 7.03
CA LEU A 84 0.76 3.34 6.07
C LEU A 84 -0.60 3.16 6.76
N ASP A 85 -0.63 2.48 7.90
CA ASP A 85 -1.87 2.32 8.68
C ASP A 85 -2.39 3.65 9.23
N GLU A 86 -1.50 4.50 9.75
CA GLU A 86 -1.90 5.84 10.22
C GLU A 86 -2.60 6.64 9.09
N PHE A 87 -2.05 6.60 7.87
CA PHE A 87 -2.68 7.27 6.73
C PHE A 87 -3.93 6.54 6.23
N GLY A 88 -4.04 5.23 6.47
CA GLY A 88 -5.24 4.44 6.24
C GLY A 88 -6.41 4.86 7.13
N THR A 89 -6.21 5.46 8.30
CA THR A 89 -7.27 5.84 9.26
C THR A 89 -7.62 7.34 9.24
N ASP A 90 -7.57 7.97 8.07
CA ASP A 90 -7.92 9.39 7.88
C ASP A 90 -6.95 10.43 8.48
N LYS A 91 -5.67 10.10 8.69
CA LYS A 91 -4.66 11.10 9.09
C LYS A 91 -4.35 12.09 7.96
N GLU A 92 -4.41 13.39 8.25
CA GLU A 92 -3.98 14.44 7.30
C GLU A 92 -2.46 14.65 7.28
N GLY A 93 -1.98 15.28 6.21
CA GLY A 93 -0.57 15.67 6.05
C GLY A 93 0.26 14.69 5.23
N GLY A 94 1.57 14.68 5.48
CA GLY A 94 2.52 13.78 4.84
C GLY A 94 3.71 13.47 5.73
N LYS A 95 4.24 12.26 5.58
CA LYS A 95 5.47 11.79 6.23
C LYS A 95 6.49 11.40 5.15
N LYS A 96 7.74 11.80 5.38
CA LYS A 96 8.89 11.38 4.56
C LYS A 96 9.79 10.50 5.44
N ALA A 97 10.12 9.33 4.94
CA ALA A 97 11.22 8.51 5.43
C ALA A 97 12.34 8.56 4.38
N THR A 98 13.56 8.79 4.82
CA THR A 98 14.74 8.74 3.96
C THR A 98 15.49 7.44 4.24
N PHE A 99 15.90 6.75 3.18
CA PHE A 99 16.71 5.53 3.22
C PHE A 99 18.01 5.74 2.43
N GLY A 100 19.13 5.19 2.91
CA GLY A 100 20.45 5.39 2.31
C GLY A 100 21.23 6.57 2.90
N LYS A 101 22.40 6.87 2.34
CA LYS A 101 23.25 8.02 2.69
C LYS A 101 23.91 8.55 1.41
N GLY A 102 24.02 9.87 1.28
CA GLY A 102 24.74 10.51 0.17
C GLY A 102 24.04 10.27 -1.16
N ASP A 103 24.78 9.84 -2.17
CA ASP A 103 24.28 9.69 -3.54
C ASP A 103 23.33 8.49 -3.71
N ASP A 104 23.33 7.52 -2.79
CA ASP A 104 22.40 6.37 -2.78
C ASP A 104 21.11 6.65 -1.98
N GLU A 105 20.81 7.93 -1.68
CA GLU A 105 19.63 8.29 -0.92
C GLU A 105 18.35 8.06 -1.74
N ILE A 106 17.49 7.17 -1.25
CA ILE A 106 16.12 7.00 -1.75
C ILE A 106 15.15 7.43 -0.68
N SER A 107 14.31 8.42 -1.00
CA SER A 107 13.27 8.87 -0.09
C SER A 107 11.93 8.23 -0.39
N PHE A 108 11.29 7.72 0.66
CA PHE A 108 9.95 7.18 0.65
C PHE A 108 9.01 8.21 1.29
N LYS A 109 8.03 8.67 0.52
CA LYS A 109 7.06 9.67 0.98
C LYS A 109 5.67 9.07 0.98
N ILE A 110 4.96 9.22 2.08
CA ILE A 110 3.52 8.96 2.17
C ILE A 110 2.84 10.30 2.41
N ALA A 111 1.86 10.64 1.59
CA ALA A 111 1.08 11.85 1.79
C ALA A 111 -0.38 11.63 1.43
N ARG A 112 -1.28 12.33 2.09
CA ARG A 112 -2.69 12.31 1.72
C ARG A 112 -2.95 13.21 0.50
N LYS A 113 -3.80 12.76 -0.41
CA LYS A 113 -4.31 13.55 -1.54
C LYS A 113 -5.82 13.34 -1.70
N GLY A 114 -6.60 14.22 -1.08
CA GLY A 114 -8.06 14.08 -1.02
C GLY A 114 -8.45 12.77 -0.32
N ARG A 115 -9.30 11.97 -0.97
CA ARG A 115 -9.73 10.65 -0.45
C ARG A 115 -8.70 9.53 -0.65
N GLY A 116 -7.58 9.80 -1.34
CA GLY A 116 -6.53 8.81 -1.61
C GLY A 116 -5.22 9.09 -0.87
N ILE A 117 -4.33 8.10 -0.89
CA ILE A 117 -2.99 8.18 -0.31
C ILE A 117 -1.97 8.07 -1.45
N ILE A 118 -1.00 8.97 -1.48
CA ILE A 118 0.16 8.90 -2.37
C ILE A 118 1.30 8.21 -1.65
N ILE A 119 1.85 7.19 -2.30
CA ILE A 119 3.14 6.60 -1.96
C ILE A 119 4.11 7.02 -3.06
N ALA A 120 5.24 7.60 -2.69
CA ALA A 120 6.26 8.05 -3.63
C ALA A 120 7.65 7.55 -3.23
N GLY A 121 8.44 7.20 -4.24
CA GLY A 121 9.86 6.95 -4.13
C GLY A 121 10.62 7.96 -4.96
N ASP A 122 11.53 8.69 -4.35
CA ASP A 122 12.44 9.61 -5.05
C ASP A 122 13.86 9.07 -4.89
N ASP A 123 14.50 8.73 -6.01
CA ASP A 123 15.91 8.37 -6.08
C ASP A 123 16.74 9.62 -6.36
N VAL A 124 17.61 9.98 -5.41
CA VAL A 124 18.45 11.18 -5.47
C VAL A 124 19.53 11.06 -6.54
N GLN A 125 20.04 9.85 -6.80
CA GLN A 125 21.10 9.60 -7.78
C GLN A 125 20.62 9.84 -9.20
N THR A 126 19.46 9.27 -9.52
CA THR A 126 18.90 9.29 -10.87
C THR A 126 17.91 10.44 -11.10
N GLY A 127 17.53 11.15 -10.04
CA GLY A 127 16.43 12.12 -10.04
C GLY A 127 15.07 11.47 -10.32
N ARG A 128 14.99 10.13 -10.36
CA ARG A 128 13.79 9.40 -10.75
C ARG A 128 12.79 9.42 -9.61
N THR A 129 11.61 9.98 -9.89
CA THR A 129 10.47 9.96 -8.99
C THR A 129 9.43 8.96 -9.48
N MET A 130 9.01 8.04 -8.61
CA MET A 130 7.88 7.15 -8.84
C MET A 130 6.77 7.45 -7.85
N LYS A 131 5.51 7.51 -8.32
CA LYS A 131 4.35 7.78 -7.46
C LYS A 131 3.24 6.78 -7.77
N ALA A 132 2.66 6.19 -6.73
CA ALA A 132 1.41 5.46 -6.79
C ALA A 132 0.36 6.16 -5.93
N THR A 133 -0.90 6.12 -6.38
CA THR A 133 -2.05 6.55 -5.58
C THR A 133 -2.85 5.32 -5.22
N VAL A 134 -3.12 5.13 -3.94
CA VAL A 134 -3.82 3.97 -3.39
C VAL A 134 -5.03 4.43 -2.56
N THR A 135 -6.03 3.56 -2.39
CA THR A 135 -7.13 3.78 -1.45
C THR A 135 -6.64 3.60 0.00
N PRO A 136 -7.38 4.10 1.00
CA PRO A 136 -7.10 3.78 2.40
C PRO A 136 -7.09 2.26 2.67
N GLY A 137 -7.98 1.50 2.04
CA GLY A 137 -7.99 0.03 2.13
C GLY A 137 -6.68 -0.58 1.61
N MET A 138 -6.27 -0.22 0.40
CA MET A 138 -5.02 -0.68 -0.20
C MET A 138 -3.78 -0.30 0.64
N ALA A 139 -3.78 0.85 1.33
CA ALA A 139 -2.68 1.23 2.22
C ALA A 139 -2.58 0.30 3.44
N ARG A 140 -3.73 -0.07 4.04
CA ARG A 140 -3.78 -1.06 5.13
C ARG A 140 -3.36 -2.45 4.66
N ASP A 141 -3.75 -2.83 3.43
CA ASP A 141 -3.30 -4.09 2.83
C ASP A 141 -1.80 -4.13 2.65
N LEU A 142 -1.22 -3.06 2.09
CA LEU A 142 0.22 -2.95 1.95
C LEU A 142 0.93 -2.97 3.32
N ALA A 143 0.41 -2.28 4.33
CA ALA A 143 0.94 -2.32 5.69
C ALA A 143 0.95 -3.74 6.26
N ARG A 144 -0.16 -4.47 6.12
CA ARG A 144 -0.31 -5.85 6.55
C ARG A 144 0.67 -6.79 5.85
N ILE A 145 0.79 -6.70 4.51
CA ILE A 145 1.76 -7.46 3.72
C ILE A 145 3.19 -7.16 4.20
N ILE A 146 3.56 -5.89 4.37
CA ILE A 146 4.89 -5.49 4.84
C ILE A 146 5.20 -6.09 6.22
N ARG A 147 4.25 -6.11 7.16
CA ARG A 147 4.47 -6.72 8.48
C ARG A 147 4.67 -8.23 8.40
N THR A 148 3.91 -8.90 7.55
CA THR A 148 4.04 -10.35 7.31
C THR A 148 5.44 -10.66 6.78
N GLU A 149 5.89 -9.97 5.74
CA GLU A 149 7.20 -10.20 5.14
C GLU A 149 8.34 -9.76 6.07
N ALA A 150 8.20 -8.66 6.82
CA ALA A 150 9.17 -8.27 7.85
C ALA A 150 9.33 -9.34 8.94
N THR A 151 8.24 -10.00 9.32
CA THR A 151 8.29 -11.09 10.30
C THR A 151 8.97 -12.33 9.73
N LYS A 152 8.77 -12.66 8.45
CA LYS A 152 9.52 -13.73 7.78
C LYS A 152 11.01 -13.39 7.70
N ALA A 153 11.36 -12.18 7.26
CA ALA A 153 12.75 -11.73 7.19
C ALA A 153 13.45 -11.79 8.56
N ALA A 154 12.76 -11.42 9.64
CA ALA A 154 13.32 -11.47 11.00
C ALA A 154 13.65 -12.89 11.48
N LYS A 155 13.02 -13.94 10.92
CA LYS A 155 13.32 -15.35 11.24
C LYS A 155 14.60 -15.86 10.56
N HIS A 156 15.09 -15.17 9.54
CA HIS A 156 16.28 -15.53 8.77
C HIS A 156 17.49 -14.65 9.12
N ARG A 157 17.58 -14.21 10.37
CA ARG A 157 18.60 -13.30 10.86
C ARG A 157 19.62 -14.01 11.74
#